data_AF-A0A7S0X279-F1
#
_entry.id   AF-A0A7S0X279-F1
#
_cell.length_a   1.000
_cell.length_b   1.000
_cell.length_c   1.000
_cell.angle_alpha   90.00
_cell.angle_beta   90.00
_cell.angle_gamma   90.00
#
_symmetry.space_group_name_H-M   'P 1'
#
loop_
_entity.id
_entity.type
_entity.pdbx_description
1 polymer ?
#
loop_
_entity_poly.entity_id
_entity_poly.type
_entity_poly.pdbx_seq_one_letter_code
_entity_poly.pdbx_strand_id
1 'polypeptide(L)'
;MQDYSEQNELLLMRYGSPGQSPGAMMMDTEGSSMSYEEEVAGIMGQLLMERIDAKQAVQALEGMCIRRADELRKQVAQHVHRPARFMHLQALAAEMEGQAATWHLVWCLHCTETPQAGTGGPDVLDAGGKRTARHIAADRVSSDPALLRCAAVVAWLESMADDALGGGEGAEGSGPRFAGHEAGWLG
;
A
#
# COMPACT_ATOMS: atom_id res chain seq x y z
N MET A 1 63.24 26.23 16.18
CA MET A 1 63.93 25.30 15.26
C MET A 1 64.26 24.06 16.06
N GLN A 2 63.40 23.05 15.97
CA GLN A 2 63.57 21.73 16.58
C GLN A 2 63.07 20.69 15.57
N ASP A 3 63.78 19.57 15.56
CA ASP A 3 63.87 18.51 14.57
C ASP A 3 62.55 17.87 14.08
N TYR A 4 62.42 17.74 12.76
CA TYR A 4 61.40 16.95 12.07
C TYR A 4 61.98 15.66 11.43
N SER A 5 63.19 15.25 11.80
CA SER A 5 63.87 14.11 11.17
C SER A 5 63.56 12.75 11.83
N GLU A 6 63.08 12.71 13.07
CA GLU A 6 62.87 11.45 13.81
C GLU A 6 61.44 10.88 13.69
N GLN A 7 60.48 11.61 13.12
CA GLN A 7 59.09 11.12 12.99
C GLN A 7 58.83 10.25 11.74
N ASN A 8 59.77 10.19 10.78
CA ASN A 8 59.59 9.43 9.54
C ASN A 8 60.05 7.96 9.61
N GLU A 9 60.75 7.53 10.66
CA GLU A 9 61.20 6.12 10.79
C GLU A 9 60.17 5.21 11.46
N LEU A 10 59.16 5.76 12.14
CA LEU A 10 58.06 4.98 12.74
C LEU A 10 56.96 4.59 11.73
N LEU A 11 57.00 5.12 10.51
CA LEU A 11 55.98 4.90 9.48
C LEU A 11 56.32 3.80 8.47
N LEU A 12 57.52 3.21 8.54
CA LEU A 12 57.99 2.18 7.59
C LEU A 12 58.29 0.81 8.24
N MET A 13 58.22 0.66 9.56
CA MET A 13 58.43 -0.63 10.26
C MET A 13 57.15 -1.37 10.66
N ARG A 14 55.99 -1.06 10.07
CA ARG A 14 54.75 -1.82 10.27
C ARG A 14 54.23 -2.53 9.01
N TYR A 15 55.03 -2.58 7.95
CA TYR A 15 54.78 -3.40 6.77
C TYR A 15 55.73 -4.60 6.73
N GLY A 16 55.18 -5.78 7.03
CA GLY A 16 55.83 -7.08 6.90
C GLY A 16 55.01 -8.18 7.59
N SER A 17 53.85 -8.59 7.03
CA SER A 17 53.64 -9.82 6.20
C SER A 17 53.50 -11.10 7.05
N PRO A 18 52.96 -12.26 6.61
CA PRO A 18 52.11 -12.60 5.45
C PRO A 18 50.84 -13.43 5.83
N GLY A 19 49.93 -13.66 4.88
CA GLY A 19 49.00 -14.82 4.92
C GLY A 19 47.54 -14.49 5.26
N GLN A 20 46.83 -13.86 4.33
CA GLN A 20 45.37 -13.85 4.35
C GLN A 20 44.88 -14.44 3.04
N SER A 21 44.32 -15.65 3.14
CA SER A 21 43.59 -16.32 2.07
C SER A 21 42.65 -15.35 1.37
N PRO A 22 42.48 -15.42 0.04
CA PRO A 22 41.40 -14.71 -0.62
C PRO A 22 40.09 -15.38 -0.19
N GLY A 23 39.57 -14.91 0.94
CA GLY A 23 38.20 -15.14 1.35
C GLY A 23 37.32 -14.68 0.20
N ALA A 24 36.40 -15.56 -0.17
CA ALA A 24 35.34 -15.30 -1.11
C ALA A 24 34.87 -13.85 -0.99
N MET A 25 35.08 -13.06 -2.05
CA MET A 25 34.21 -11.93 -2.29
C MET A 25 32.84 -12.54 -2.52
N MET A 26 32.10 -12.77 -1.42
CA MET A 26 30.67 -12.68 -1.46
C MET A 26 30.41 -11.27 -1.98
N MET A 27 30.19 -11.18 -3.29
CA MET A 27 29.29 -10.18 -3.81
C MET A 27 28.01 -10.40 -3.01
N ASP A 28 27.86 -9.62 -1.96
CA ASP A 28 26.55 -9.17 -1.54
C ASP A 28 26.00 -8.44 -2.76
N THR A 29 25.40 -9.20 -3.68
CA THR A 29 24.34 -8.71 -4.54
C THR A 29 23.22 -8.31 -3.59
N GLU A 30 23.40 -7.16 -2.94
CA GLU A 30 22.31 -6.33 -2.49
C GLU A 30 21.52 -6.05 -3.77
N GLY A 31 20.52 -6.89 -4.04
CA GLY A 31 19.45 -6.54 -4.95
C GLY A 31 18.96 -5.20 -4.44
N SER A 32 19.33 -4.14 -5.15
CA SER A 32 19.07 -2.77 -4.76
C SER A 32 17.56 -2.62 -4.67
N SER A 33 17.03 -2.82 -3.47
CA SER A 33 15.68 -2.41 -3.14
C SER A 33 15.74 -0.90 -3.20
N MET A 34 15.08 -0.33 -4.21
CA MET A 34 14.90 1.10 -4.35
C MET A 34 14.43 1.67 -3.01
N SER A 35 14.98 2.80 -2.59
CA SER A 35 14.55 3.42 -1.33
C SER A 35 13.09 3.88 -1.42
N TYR A 36 12.42 3.99 -0.28
CA TYR A 36 11.03 4.44 -0.22
C TYR A 36 10.85 5.82 -0.88
N GLU A 37 11.79 6.72 -0.62
CA GLU A 37 11.82 8.07 -1.19
C GLU A 37 11.98 8.04 -2.72
N GLU A 38 12.78 7.11 -3.25
CA GLU A 38 12.95 6.92 -4.70
C GLU A 38 11.70 6.36 -5.36
N GLU A 39 10.99 5.41 -4.73
CA GLU A 39 9.71 4.90 -5.23
C GLU A 39 8.64 6.00 -5.29
N VAL A 40 8.51 6.79 -4.21
CA VAL A 40 7.59 7.94 -4.16
C VAL A 40 7.96 8.97 -5.23
N ALA A 41 9.24 9.34 -5.33
CA ALA A 41 9.71 10.27 -6.33
C ALA A 41 9.46 9.75 -7.76
N GLY A 42 9.57 8.43 -7.98
CA GLY A 42 9.27 7.78 -9.23
C GLY A 42 7.79 7.89 -9.63
N ILE A 43 6.86 7.70 -8.68
CA ILE A 43 5.42 7.87 -8.91
C ILE A 43 5.10 9.34 -9.20
N MET A 44 5.61 10.25 -8.37
CA MET A 44 5.40 11.70 -8.54
C MET A 44 5.98 12.21 -9.87
N GLY A 45 7.14 11.70 -10.27
CA GLY A 45 7.76 12.01 -11.56
C GLY A 45 6.89 11.56 -12.73
N GLN A 46 6.29 10.36 -12.66
CA GLN A 46 5.35 9.88 -13.69
C GLN A 46 4.09 10.75 -13.76
N LEU A 47 3.55 11.17 -12.63
CA LEU A 47 2.40 12.06 -12.55
C LEU A 47 2.72 13.45 -13.16
N LEU A 48 3.85 14.04 -12.77
CA LEU A 48 4.29 15.35 -13.27
C LEU A 48 4.61 15.34 -14.77
N MET A 49 5.03 14.19 -15.30
CA MET A 49 5.26 13.98 -16.73
C MET A 49 3.99 13.54 -17.48
N GLU A 50 2.83 13.53 -16.82
CA GLU A 50 1.53 13.12 -17.37
C GLU A 50 1.55 11.70 -17.98
N ARG A 51 2.44 10.82 -17.48
CA ARG A 51 2.53 9.42 -17.92
C ARG A 51 1.47 8.54 -17.25
N ILE A 52 1.03 8.96 -16.07
CA ILE A 52 -0.05 8.36 -15.31
C ILE A 52 -1.01 9.48 -14.89
N ASP A 53 -2.29 9.16 -14.72
CA ASP A 53 -3.26 10.09 -14.17
C ASP A 53 -3.23 10.11 -12.62
N ALA A 54 -3.95 11.06 -12.02
CA ALA A 54 -4.00 11.21 -10.56
C ALA A 54 -4.58 9.96 -9.87
N LYS A 55 -5.51 9.30 -10.56
CA LYS A 55 -6.17 8.07 -10.12
C LYS A 55 -5.11 6.96 -9.96
N GLN A 56 -4.37 6.66 -11.02
CA GLN A 56 -3.28 5.70 -11.06
C GLN A 56 -2.17 6.03 -10.05
N ALA A 57 -1.86 7.31 -9.84
CA ALA A 57 -0.87 7.72 -8.85
C ALA A 57 -1.30 7.37 -7.41
N VAL A 58 -2.57 7.59 -7.06
CA VAL A 58 -3.12 7.22 -5.73
C VAL A 58 -3.06 5.70 -5.52
N GLN A 59 -3.46 4.90 -6.51
CA GLN A 59 -3.34 3.43 -6.45
C GLN A 59 -1.89 2.97 -6.32
N ALA A 60 -0.96 3.61 -7.03
CA ALA A 60 0.46 3.26 -6.96
C ALA A 60 1.03 3.52 -5.55
N LEU A 61 0.64 4.63 -4.92
CA LEU A 61 1.03 4.98 -3.55
C LEU A 61 0.44 4.00 -2.53
N GLU A 62 -0.85 3.67 -2.65
CA GLU A 62 -1.51 2.65 -1.82
C GLU A 62 -0.78 1.31 -1.91
N GLY A 63 -0.57 0.81 -3.13
CA GLY A 63 0.10 -0.47 -3.36
C GLY A 63 1.55 -0.48 -2.87
N MET A 64 2.27 0.64 -2.94
CA MET A 64 3.60 0.79 -2.37
C MET A 64 3.58 0.64 -0.84
N CYS A 65 2.67 1.33 -0.16
CA CYS A 65 2.50 1.20 1.29
C CYS A 65 2.18 -0.23 1.72
N ILE A 66 1.30 -0.93 0.99
CA ILE A 66 0.96 -2.34 1.26
C ILE A 66 2.19 -3.25 1.11
N ARG A 67 2.90 -3.17 -0.02
CA ARG A 67 4.12 -3.97 -0.23
C ARG A 67 5.14 -3.74 0.87
N ARG A 68 5.30 -2.48 1.29
CA ARG A 68 6.26 -2.11 2.33
C ARG A 68 5.86 -2.63 3.71
N ALA A 69 4.58 -2.56 4.05
CA ALA A 69 4.06 -3.17 5.28
C ALA A 69 4.36 -4.69 5.30
N ASP A 70 4.14 -5.39 4.20
CA ASP A 70 4.42 -6.82 4.10
C ASP A 70 5.91 -7.15 4.19
N GLU A 71 6.79 -6.36 3.57
CA GLU A 71 8.23 -6.48 3.74
C GLU A 71 8.66 -6.29 5.19
N LEU A 72 8.13 -5.27 5.86
CA LEU A 72 8.41 -5.01 7.26
C LEU A 72 7.92 -6.15 8.16
N ARG A 73 6.72 -6.69 7.92
CA ARG A 73 6.20 -7.88 8.63
C ARG A 73 7.10 -9.10 8.44
N LYS A 74 7.62 -9.33 7.22
CA LYS A 74 8.60 -10.40 6.95
C LYS A 74 9.90 -10.18 7.73
N GLN A 75 10.36 -8.93 7.86
CA GLN A 75 11.54 -8.59 8.68
C GLN A 75 11.28 -8.73 10.18
N VAL A 76 10.07 -8.39 10.67
CA VAL A 76 9.65 -8.59 12.06
C VAL A 76 9.82 -10.05 12.46
N ALA A 77 9.41 -10.99 11.60
CA ALA A 77 9.55 -12.43 11.84
C ALA A 77 11.01 -12.88 12.03
N GLN A 78 11.98 -12.16 11.45
CA GLN A 78 13.41 -12.45 11.59
C GLN A 78 14.02 -11.85 12.87
N HIS A 79 13.31 -10.93 13.54
CA HIS A 79 13.80 -10.17 14.68
C HIS A 79 13.04 -10.42 15.99
N VAL A 80 12.30 -11.52 16.10
CA VAL A 80 11.55 -11.94 17.30
C VAL A 80 12.41 -11.97 18.57
N HIS A 81 13.70 -12.31 18.43
CA HIS A 81 14.64 -12.36 19.56
C HIS A 81 15.20 -10.99 20.01
N ARG A 82 14.86 -9.90 19.32
CA ARG A 82 15.32 -8.54 19.61
C ARG A 82 14.12 -7.61 19.86
N PRO A 83 13.62 -7.53 21.10
CA PRO A 83 12.34 -6.87 21.42
C PRO A 83 12.23 -5.42 20.93
N ALA A 84 13.27 -4.61 21.12
CA ALA A 84 13.25 -3.21 20.68
C ALA A 84 13.11 -3.08 19.14
N ARG A 85 13.85 -3.91 18.38
CA ARG A 85 13.79 -3.91 16.92
C ARG A 85 12.47 -4.49 16.42
N PHE A 86 11.98 -5.54 17.07
CA PHE A 86 10.68 -6.14 16.81
C PHE A 86 9.56 -5.10 16.94
N MET A 87 9.48 -4.41 18.08
CA MET A 87 8.43 -3.41 18.33
C MET A 87 8.52 -2.23 17.36
N HIS A 88 9.74 -1.78 17.04
CA HIS A 88 9.94 -0.69 16.09
C HIS A 88 9.47 -1.08 14.66
N LEU A 89 9.88 -2.24 14.16
CA LEU A 89 9.48 -2.70 12.83
C LEU A 89 7.97 -3.00 12.76
N GLN A 90 7.39 -3.49 13.84
CA GLN A 90 5.95 -3.71 13.93
C GLN A 90 5.17 -2.38 13.91
N ALA A 91 5.64 -1.37 14.64
CA ALA A 91 5.03 -0.05 14.61
C ALA A 91 5.12 0.58 13.22
N LEU A 92 6.27 0.44 12.55
CA LEU A 92 6.45 0.95 11.19
C LEU A 92 5.56 0.23 10.17
N ALA A 93 5.40 -1.10 10.29
CA ALA A 93 4.46 -1.85 9.45
C ALA A 93 3.02 -1.35 9.62
N ALA A 94 2.58 -1.17 10.86
CA ALA A 94 1.25 -0.63 11.17
C ALA A 94 1.06 0.81 10.64
N GLU A 95 2.12 1.63 10.68
CA GLU A 95 2.09 2.98 10.09
C GLU A 95 1.89 2.92 8.56
N MET A 96 2.62 2.04 7.86
CA MET A 96 2.47 1.85 6.42
C MET A 96 1.06 1.35 6.06
N GLU A 97 0.47 0.47 6.85
CA GLU A 97 -0.93 0.02 6.69
C GLU A 97 -1.91 1.19 6.86
N GLY A 98 -1.70 2.04 7.87
CA GLY A 98 -2.52 3.25 8.06
C GLY A 98 -2.41 4.23 6.89
N GLN A 99 -1.22 4.38 6.30
CA GLN A 99 -1.02 5.18 5.10
C GLN A 99 -1.71 4.57 3.89
N ALA A 100 -1.61 3.25 3.68
CA ALA A 100 -2.34 2.56 2.61
C ALA A 100 -3.86 2.77 2.74
N ALA A 101 -4.42 2.57 3.93
CA ALA A 101 -5.84 2.80 4.21
C ALA A 101 -6.27 4.26 3.91
N THR A 102 -5.37 5.22 4.17
CA THR A 102 -5.61 6.63 3.86
C THR A 102 -5.65 6.88 2.35
N TRP A 103 -4.71 6.29 1.59
CA TRP A 103 -4.73 6.38 0.12
C TRP A 103 -5.97 5.70 -0.48
N HIS A 104 -6.39 4.56 0.08
CA HIS A 104 -7.64 3.90 -0.29
C HIS A 104 -8.86 4.80 -0.05
N LEU A 105 -8.90 5.53 1.06
CA LEU A 105 -9.97 6.50 1.33
C LEU A 105 -9.97 7.64 0.30
N VAL A 106 -8.80 8.19 -0.04
CA VAL A 106 -8.65 9.23 -1.07
C VAL A 106 -9.19 8.72 -2.41
N TRP A 107 -8.89 7.47 -2.75
CA TRP A 107 -9.44 6.82 -3.93
C TRP A 107 -10.97 6.75 -3.90
N CYS A 108 -11.56 6.24 -2.82
CA CYS A 108 -13.02 6.12 -2.68
C CYS A 108 -13.74 7.49 -2.73
N LEU A 109 -13.11 8.56 -2.25
CA LEU A 109 -13.71 9.89 -2.20
C LEU A 109 -13.59 10.65 -3.53
N HIS A 110 -12.50 10.46 -4.27
CA HIS A 110 -12.13 11.35 -5.37
C HIS A 110 -11.89 10.67 -6.72
N CYS A 111 -11.68 9.35 -6.73
CA CYS A 111 -11.25 8.61 -7.91
C CYS A 111 -12.29 7.60 -8.43
N THR A 112 -13.28 7.24 -7.61
CA THR A 112 -14.38 6.37 -8.03
C THR A 112 -15.44 7.14 -8.82
N GLU A 113 -15.61 6.76 -10.08
CA GLU A 113 -16.69 7.22 -10.96
C GLU A 113 -17.98 6.41 -10.77
N THR A 114 -17.87 5.25 -10.10
CA THR A 114 -19.00 4.36 -9.80
C THR A 114 -19.81 4.89 -8.62
N PRO A 115 -21.15 4.98 -8.73
CA PRO A 115 -21.99 5.36 -7.61
C PRO A 115 -21.88 4.30 -6.51
N GLN A 116 -21.40 4.73 -5.33
CA GLN A 116 -21.17 3.86 -4.16
C GLN A 116 -22.46 3.25 -3.59
N ALA A 117 -23.62 3.87 -3.87
CA ALA A 117 -24.93 3.31 -3.53
C ALA A 117 -25.40 2.19 -4.49
N GLY A 118 -24.58 1.83 -5.48
CA GLY A 118 -24.96 1.03 -6.64
C GLY A 118 -25.74 1.85 -7.69
N THR A 119 -25.86 1.29 -8.89
CA THR A 119 -26.62 1.90 -10.01
C THR A 119 -28.13 1.59 -9.95
N GLY A 120 -28.62 1.04 -8.84
CA GLY A 120 -29.97 0.46 -8.75
C GLY A 120 -30.15 -0.84 -9.54
N GLY A 121 -29.22 -1.20 -10.44
CA GLY A 121 -29.45 -2.26 -11.44
C GLY A 121 -30.40 -1.78 -12.55
N PRO A 122 -30.74 -2.64 -13.53
CA PRO A 122 -31.79 -2.32 -14.52
C PRO A 122 -33.05 -1.85 -13.80
N ASP A 123 -33.81 -0.93 -14.39
CA ASP A 123 -35.01 -0.31 -13.79
C ASP A 123 -36.12 -1.39 -13.65
N VAL A 124 -35.94 -2.29 -12.68
CA VAL A 124 -36.88 -3.36 -12.36
C VAL A 124 -38.03 -2.72 -11.61
N LEU A 125 -39.21 -2.76 -12.22
CA LEU A 125 -40.44 -2.36 -11.58
C LEU A 125 -40.89 -3.47 -10.60
N ASP A 126 -41.47 -3.08 -9.48
CA ASP A 126 -42.13 -4.00 -8.57
C ASP A 126 -43.36 -4.66 -9.22
N ALA A 127 -43.97 -5.63 -8.54
CA ALA A 127 -45.17 -6.32 -9.02
C ALA A 127 -46.37 -5.39 -9.31
N GLY A 128 -46.31 -4.13 -8.88
CA GLY A 128 -47.30 -3.08 -9.14
C GLY A 128 -46.87 -2.03 -10.17
N GLY A 129 -45.76 -2.25 -10.88
CA GLY A 129 -45.25 -1.33 -11.91
C GLY A 129 -44.56 -0.08 -11.36
N LYS A 130 -44.20 -0.03 -10.07
CA LYS A 130 -43.51 1.11 -9.44
C LYS A 130 -42.01 0.84 -9.30
N ARG A 131 -41.20 1.91 -9.29
CA ARG A 131 -39.77 1.79 -8.99
C ARG A 131 -39.56 1.21 -7.60
N THR A 132 -38.62 0.29 -7.47
CA THR A 132 -38.35 -0.34 -6.18
C THR A 132 -37.79 0.65 -5.17
N ALA A 133 -37.97 0.36 -3.88
CA ALA A 133 -37.36 1.15 -2.81
C ALA A 133 -35.83 1.24 -2.94
N ARG A 134 -35.19 0.21 -3.52
CA ARG A 134 -33.75 0.18 -3.80
C ARG A 134 -33.35 1.23 -4.84
N HIS A 135 -34.07 1.33 -5.95
CA HIS A 135 -33.84 2.37 -6.96
C HIS A 135 -34.03 3.77 -6.38
N ILE A 136 -35.11 3.99 -5.61
CA ILE A 136 -35.38 5.29 -4.99
C ILE A 136 -34.26 5.69 -4.02
N ALA A 137 -33.75 4.73 -3.23
CA ALA A 137 -32.64 4.96 -2.32
C ALA A 137 -31.33 5.26 -3.06
N ALA A 138 -31.00 4.49 -4.10
CA ALA A 138 -29.81 4.71 -4.92
C ALA A 138 -29.83 6.08 -5.61
N ASP A 139 -30.97 6.46 -6.19
CA ASP A 139 -31.18 7.78 -6.79
C ASP A 139 -30.98 8.89 -5.75
N ARG A 140 -31.59 8.77 -4.57
CA ARG A 140 -31.43 9.77 -3.49
C ARG A 140 -29.98 9.93 -3.06
N VAL A 141 -29.27 8.83 -2.84
CA VAL A 141 -27.86 8.87 -2.42
C VAL A 141 -26.97 9.45 -3.53
N SER A 142 -27.25 9.12 -4.80
CA SER A 142 -26.51 9.68 -5.94
C SER A 142 -26.76 11.18 -6.15
N SER A 143 -27.97 11.66 -5.82
CA SER A 143 -28.37 13.06 -6.02
C SER A 143 -27.88 14.02 -4.92
N ASP A 144 -27.53 13.51 -3.73
CA ASP A 144 -27.04 14.30 -2.61
C ASP A 144 -25.52 14.07 -2.43
N PRO A 145 -24.68 15.09 -2.71
CA PRO A 145 -23.23 14.98 -2.55
C PRO A 145 -22.76 14.61 -1.16
N ALA A 146 -23.51 14.97 -0.10
CA ALA A 146 -23.15 14.61 1.27
C ALA A 146 -23.42 13.13 1.53
N LEU A 147 -24.56 12.60 1.07
CA LEU A 147 -24.88 11.16 1.17
C LEU A 147 -23.93 10.31 0.33
N LEU A 148 -23.53 10.79 -0.85
CA LEU A 148 -22.55 10.10 -1.69
C LEU A 148 -21.19 9.98 -0.99
N ARG A 149 -20.72 11.04 -0.33
CA ARG A 149 -19.49 10.98 0.49
C ARG A 149 -19.64 9.99 1.65
N CYS A 150 -20.77 10.00 2.35
CA CYS A 150 -21.03 9.03 3.42
C CYS A 150 -21.02 7.60 2.89
N ALA A 151 -21.64 7.34 1.74
CA ALA A 151 -21.62 6.02 1.10
C ALA A 151 -20.20 5.59 0.71
N ALA A 152 -19.37 6.51 0.20
CA ALA A 152 -17.96 6.23 -0.11
C ALA A 152 -17.15 5.85 1.13
N VAL A 153 -17.35 6.54 2.27
CA VAL A 153 -16.69 6.21 3.53
C VAL A 153 -17.16 4.86 4.06
N VAL A 154 -18.46 4.55 3.94
CA VAL A 154 -18.99 3.23 4.35
C VAL A 154 -18.39 2.13 3.50
N ALA A 155 -18.35 2.29 2.17
CA ALA A 155 -17.72 1.32 1.28
C ALA A 155 -16.23 1.10 1.60
N TRP A 156 -15.51 2.17 1.96
CA TRP A 156 -14.12 2.10 2.44
C TRP A 156 -13.99 1.35 3.78
N LEU A 157 -14.90 1.56 4.74
CA LEU A 157 -14.90 0.82 5.99
C LEU A 157 -15.21 -0.67 5.78
N GLU A 158 -16.12 -0.97 4.84
CA GLU A 158 -16.48 -2.34 4.46
C GLU A 158 -15.29 -3.05 3.81
N SER A 159 -14.55 -2.41 2.90
CA SER A 159 -13.37 -3.05 2.28
C SER A 159 -12.28 -3.38 3.31
N MET A 160 -11.99 -2.47 4.25
CA MET A 160 -11.06 -2.76 5.34
C MET A 160 -11.55 -3.88 6.27
N ALA A 161 -12.87 -3.99 6.49
CA ALA A 161 -13.44 -5.06 7.30
C ALA A 161 -13.32 -6.41 6.60
N ASP A 162 -13.54 -6.48 5.29
CA ASP A 162 -13.36 -7.69 4.49
C ASP A 162 -11.88 -8.16 4.49
N ASP A 163 -10.93 -7.22 4.37
CA ASP A 163 -9.50 -7.51 4.48
C ASP A 163 -9.12 -8.04 5.87
N ALA A 164 -9.67 -7.45 6.94
CA ALA A 164 -9.42 -7.86 8.32
C ALA A 164 -10.02 -9.23 8.66
N LEU A 165 -11.14 -9.59 8.03
CA LEU A 165 -11.74 -10.92 8.14
C LEU A 165 -10.99 -11.99 7.34
N GLY A 166 -9.93 -11.59 6.63
CA GLY A 166 -9.01 -12.47 5.94
C GLY A 166 -9.64 -13.08 4.71
N GLY A 167 -10.25 -12.23 3.86
CA GLY A 167 -10.77 -12.52 2.51
C GLY A 167 -10.38 -13.89 1.98
N GLY A 168 -11.11 -14.91 2.44
CA GLY A 168 -10.83 -16.29 2.12
C GLY A 168 -11.20 -16.51 0.67
N GLU A 169 -10.23 -16.95 -0.12
CA GLU A 169 -10.49 -17.83 -1.25
C GLU A 169 -11.32 -19.02 -0.72
N GLY A 170 -12.64 -18.90 -0.66
CA GLY A 170 -13.50 -19.97 -0.11
C GLY A 170 -14.88 -19.60 0.46
N ALA A 171 -15.33 -18.35 0.43
CA ALA A 171 -16.69 -18.01 0.85
C ALA A 171 -17.68 -17.96 -0.34
N GLU A 172 -17.87 -19.10 -1.03
CA GLU A 172 -19.06 -19.34 -1.85
C GLU A 172 -20.29 -19.36 -0.94
N GLY A 173 -20.93 -18.21 -0.73
CA GLY A 173 -22.19 -18.14 0.02
C GLY A 173 -22.59 -16.79 0.60
N SER A 174 -21.68 -15.82 0.71
CA SER A 174 -22.04 -14.44 1.03
C SER A 174 -22.04 -13.64 -0.27
N GLY A 175 -23.21 -13.45 -0.88
CA GLY A 175 -23.34 -12.67 -2.10
C GLY A 175 -22.69 -11.28 -1.94
N PRO A 176 -22.13 -10.70 -3.02
CA PRO A 176 -21.34 -9.49 -2.91
C PRO A 176 -22.28 -8.34 -2.56
N ARG A 177 -22.22 -7.90 -1.30
CA ARG A 177 -22.91 -6.71 -0.85
C ARG A 177 -21.96 -5.54 -1.06
N PHE A 178 -22.21 -4.87 -2.18
CA PHE A 178 -21.80 -3.50 -2.51
C PHE A 178 -20.31 -3.23 -2.81
N ALA A 179 -19.37 -4.04 -2.33
CA ALA A 179 -17.93 -3.85 -2.61
C ALA A 179 -17.39 -4.82 -3.69
N GLY A 180 -17.98 -4.79 -4.90
CA GLY A 180 -17.47 -5.57 -6.03
C GLY A 180 -16.79 -4.67 -7.06
N HIS A 181 -15.49 -4.45 -6.92
CA HIS A 181 -14.67 -3.93 -8.02
C HIS A 181 -14.65 -5.02 -9.12
N GLU A 182 -15.40 -4.78 -10.19
CA GLU A 182 -15.45 -5.53 -11.45
C GLU A 182 -15.55 -7.08 -11.38
N ALA A 183 -16.77 -7.62 -11.35
CA ALA A 183 -17.09 -8.89 -12.01
C ALA A 183 -18.59 -9.01 -12.29
N GLY A 184 -18.92 -9.46 -13.50
CA GLY A 184 -20.25 -9.41 -14.09
C GLY A 184 -21.32 -10.22 -13.34
N TRP A 185 -22.45 -9.56 -13.11
CA TRP A 185 -23.74 -10.21 -12.89
C TRP A 185 -24.41 -10.47 -14.25
N LEU A 186 -24.00 -11.55 -14.92
CA LEU A 186 -24.79 -12.20 -15.97
C LEU A 186 -24.90 -13.69 -15.62
N GLY A 187 -26.13 -14.10 -15.33
CA GLY A 187 -26.55 -15.44 -14.98
C GLY A 187 -27.98 -15.41 -14.46
#